data_AF-A0A087HE86-F1
#
_entry.id   AF-A0A087HE86-F1
#
_cell.length_a   1.000
_cell.length_b   1.000
_cell.length_c   1.000
_cell.angle_alpha   90.00
_cell.angle_beta   90.00
_cell.angle_gamma   90.00
#
_symmetry.space_group_name_H-M   'P 1'
#
loop_
_entity.id
_entity.type
_entity.pdbx_description
1 polymer ?
#
loop_
_entity_poly.entity_id
_entity_poly.type
_entity_poly.pdbx_seq_one_letter_code
_entity_poly.pdbx_strand_id
1 'polypeptide(L)'
;MAIVNGDTAGESNSAADPLLPWLMEIRNSAEDVYSGKNSGEDLDKLLHDCISTCKEDARYRNDLRFLKIWFLYLEGSEDFERVYREIEENEICIGHSLLYEWFAIFLEVKGLWRRAHFVYQTGLSRKAEPFERLKEAHSLFLQRISKRTKIDGDDAQAAHFETGFVNPWETSILKDLILKIKPQLVKYDGYHASNKVFPGKANLTTLLKSSKIKIIDIGGRKYQIKGCAGQGGFAQVFKAYIDGNPDEVVALKVQKPPFPWEFHMYRQLDCRIPENQRSSFGLAQRMHVYLDYSVLVCNYLSHGTLQDVINSYRVVGKSMEEVLCMYYTIEMLYMLETLHSVGIIHGDFKPDNLLVRYPPQNLTETGFHEKTGPWSNKGLCLVDWGRGIDLSLFPSTTEFNGDCRTSGFRCMEMKEDKPWKFQVDTYGLCVIVHMMLHNDYMKTEKKQSLDGGHINLPITSFKRYWNVDLWKELFTKLLNRETCEDDTETLRNLRKSMEEYVCSDPKLMNKLNELLAKQRISLCSS
;
A
#
# COMPACT_ATOMS: atom_id res chain seq x y z
N MET A 1 -8.59 -0.73 -12.49
CA MET A 1 -9.07 -0.09 -13.73
C MET A 1 -9.91 1.13 -13.35
N ALA A 2 -9.63 2.29 -13.95
CA ALA A 2 -10.32 3.53 -13.64
C ALA A 2 -11.75 3.51 -14.18
N ILE A 3 -12.71 3.79 -13.30
CA ILE A 3 -14.12 3.96 -13.61
C ILE A 3 -14.28 5.29 -14.36
N VAL A 4 -14.78 5.23 -15.59
CA VAL A 4 -15.26 6.39 -16.34
C VAL A 4 -16.67 6.69 -15.85
N ASN A 5 -16.84 7.74 -15.05
CA ASN A 5 -18.14 8.36 -14.86
C ASN A 5 -18.31 9.39 -15.98
N GLY A 6 -19.45 9.28 -16.68
CA GLY A 6 -19.79 10.14 -17.80
C GLY A 6 -20.15 11.55 -17.35
N ASP A 7 -19.54 12.53 -18.00
CA ASP A 7 -20.04 13.89 -18.03
C ASP A 7 -20.99 14.05 -19.23
N THR A 8 -22.16 14.62 -18.94
CA THR A 8 -23.17 15.02 -19.91
C THR A 8 -22.83 16.38 -20.52
N ALA A 9 -22.79 16.45 -21.86
CA ALA A 9 -23.58 17.37 -22.70
C ALA A 9 -22.94 17.54 -24.10
N GLY A 10 -23.70 17.18 -25.13
CA GLY A 10 -23.33 17.37 -26.53
C GLY A 10 -24.07 16.40 -27.43
N GLU A 11 -25.36 16.68 -27.70
CA GLU A 11 -26.13 15.96 -28.71
C GLU A 11 -25.48 16.11 -30.10
N SER A 12 -25.10 14.98 -30.70
CA SER A 12 -25.20 14.79 -32.15
C SER A 12 -25.50 13.32 -32.44
N ASN A 13 -26.50 13.09 -33.28
CA ASN A 13 -27.12 11.79 -33.57
C ASN A 13 -26.15 10.75 -34.14
N SER A 14 -26.13 9.60 -33.48
CA SER A 14 -25.90 8.22 -33.96
C SER A 14 -25.20 8.02 -35.32
N ALA A 15 -23.93 7.62 -35.27
CA ALA A 15 -23.62 6.27 -35.68
C ALA A 15 -23.38 5.49 -34.37
N ALA A 16 -24.12 4.41 -34.12
CA ALA A 16 -23.91 3.59 -32.93
C ALA A 16 -22.41 3.28 -32.82
N ASP A 17 -21.76 3.66 -31.72
CA ASP A 17 -20.32 3.48 -31.52
C ASP A 17 -19.94 2.02 -31.79
N PRO A 18 -19.36 1.69 -32.95
CA PRO A 18 -19.22 0.29 -33.36
C PRO A 18 -18.18 -0.45 -32.52
N LEU A 19 -17.39 0.29 -31.72
CA LEU A 19 -16.44 -0.27 -30.77
C LEU A 19 -17.11 -0.64 -29.43
N LEU A 20 -18.27 -0.07 -29.13
CA LEU A 20 -18.97 -0.27 -27.86
C LEU A 20 -19.38 -1.74 -27.60
N PRO A 21 -19.91 -2.50 -28.57
CA PRO A 21 -20.19 -3.92 -28.37
C PRO A 21 -18.94 -4.71 -28.00
N TRP A 22 -17.84 -4.48 -28.72
CA TRP A 22 -16.53 -5.10 -28.43
C TRP A 22 -16.04 -4.75 -27.02
N LEU A 23 -16.13 -3.48 -26.61
CA LEU A 23 -15.72 -3.06 -25.27
C LEU A 23 -16.52 -3.74 -24.17
N MET A 24 -17.83 -3.96 -24.38
CA MET A 24 -18.69 -4.65 -23.41
C MET A 24 -18.33 -6.13 -23.30
N GLU A 25 -18.12 -6.81 -24.43
CA GLU A 25 -17.73 -8.22 -24.44
C GLU A 25 -16.33 -8.44 -23.86
N ILE A 26 -15.36 -7.58 -24.20
CA ILE A 26 -13.99 -7.63 -23.66
C ILE A 26 -14.02 -7.43 -22.15
N ARG A 27 -14.83 -6.48 -21.65
CA ARG A 27 -14.96 -6.25 -20.21
C ARG A 27 -15.54 -7.46 -19.48
N ASN A 28 -16.65 -8.01 -19.99
CA ASN A 28 -17.31 -9.14 -19.34
C ASN A 28 -16.39 -10.38 -19.34
N SER A 29 -15.71 -10.66 -20.46
CA SER A 29 -14.75 -11.77 -20.56
C SER A 29 -13.55 -11.57 -19.62
N ALA A 30 -13.03 -10.35 -19.51
CA ALA A 30 -11.98 -10.04 -18.55
C ALA A 30 -12.43 -10.26 -17.10
N GLU A 31 -13.64 -9.84 -16.72
CA GLU A 31 -14.21 -10.06 -15.37
C GLU A 31 -14.40 -11.55 -15.05
N ASP A 32 -14.76 -12.38 -16.03
CA ASP A 32 -14.85 -13.83 -15.87
C ASP A 32 -13.48 -14.50 -15.70
N VAL A 33 -12.43 -13.98 -16.34
CA VAL A 33 -11.03 -14.39 -16.10
C VAL A 33 -10.59 -14.00 -14.68
N TYR A 34 -10.88 -12.78 -14.24
CA TYR A 34 -10.54 -12.31 -12.89
C TYR A 34 -11.31 -13.04 -11.78
N SER A 35 -12.52 -13.53 -12.07
CA SER A 35 -13.31 -14.35 -11.14
C SER A 35 -13.03 -15.86 -11.25
N GLY A 36 -12.14 -16.28 -12.14
CA GLY A 36 -11.67 -17.67 -12.27
C GLY A 36 -12.66 -18.62 -12.94
N LYS A 37 -13.61 -18.09 -13.72
CA LYS A 37 -14.65 -18.87 -14.42
C LYS A 37 -14.21 -19.37 -15.79
N ASN A 38 -13.14 -18.82 -16.39
CA ASN A 38 -12.66 -19.20 -17.73
C ASN A 38 -11.10 -19.20 -17.81
N SER A 39 -10.54 -19.91 -18.80
CA SER A 39 -9.08 -20.10 -19.03
C SER A 39 -8.36 -18.91 -19.67
N GLY A 40 -9.10 -17.92 -20.20
CA GLY A 40 -8.54 -16.73 -20.87
C GLY A 40 -8.43 -16.84 -22.39
N GLU A 41 -8.50 -18.05 -22.96
CA GLU A 41 -8.42 -18.28 -24.42
C GLU A 41 -9.53 -17.54 -25.21
N ASP A 42 -10.71 -17.41 -24.62
CA ASP A 42 -11.83 -16.66 -25.22
C ASP A 42 -11.56 -15.14 -25.26
N LEU A 43 -10.79 -14.60 -24.32
CA LEU A 43 -10.45 -13.18 -24.29
C LEU A 43 -9.42 -12.84 -25.37
N ASP A 44 -8.40 -13.67 -25.54
CA ASP A 44 -7.36 -13.44 -26.56
C ASP A 44 -7.94 -13.46 -27.98
N LYS A 45 -8.85 -14.40 -28.24
CA LYS A 45 -9.58 -14.47 -29.52
C LYS A 45 -10.44 -13.23 -29.74
N LEU A 46 -11.16 -12.78 -28.72
CA LEU A 46 -12.02 -11.60 -28.80
C LEU A 46 -11.22 -10.31 -29.06
N LEU A 47 -10.06 -10.17 -28.42
CA LEU A 47 -9.14 -9.05 -28.63
C LEU A 47 -8.59 -9.04 -30.07
N HIS A 48 -8.17 -10.21 -30.57
CA HIS A 48 -7.70 -10.37 -31.95
C HIS A 48 -8.79 -10.00 -32.97
N ASP A 49 -10.00 -10.51 -32.80
CA ASP A 49 -11.11 -10.27 -33.74
C ASP A 49 -11.53 -8.79 -33.76
N CYS A 50 -11.54 -8.14 -32.58
CA CYS A 50 -11.77 -6.70 -32.46
C CYS A 50 -10.71 -5.90 -33.21
N ILE A 51 -9.43 -6.22 -33.00
CA ILE A 51 -8.31 -5.53 -33.66
C ILE A 51 -8.37 -5.73 -35.17
N SER A 52 -8.56 -6.97 -35.64
CA SER A 52 -8.60 -7.27 -37.07
C SER A 52 -9.76 -6.57 -37.78
N THR A 53 -10.89 -6.36 -37.10
CA THR A 53 -12.06 -5.68 -37.66
C THR A 53 -11.87 -4.15 -37.68
N CYS A 54 -11.21 -3.58 -36.68
CA CYS A 54 -11.18 -2.14 -36.47
C CYS A 54 -9.88 -1.44 -36.92
N LYS A 55 -8.77 -2.17 -37.13
CA LYS A 55 -7.44 -1.55 -37.32
C LYS A 55 -7.29 -0.64 -38.55
N GLU A 56 -8.02 -0.91 -39.63
CA GLU A 56 -7.97 -0.12 -40.86
C GLU A 56 -8.94 1.06 -40.87
N ASP A 57 -9.87 1.12 -39.91
CA ASP A 57 -10.89 2.16 -39.84
C ASP A 57 -10.32 3.46 -39.26
N ALA A 58 -10.34 4.52 -40.06
CA ALA A 58 -9.80 5.83 -39.72
C ALA A 58 -10.42 6.42 -38.42
N ARG A 59 -11.65 6.03 -38.06
CA ARG A 59 -12.33 6.51 -36.85
C ARG A 59 -11.59 6.14 -35.56
N TYR A 60 -10.82 5.05 -35.56
CA TYR A 60 -10.14 4.56 -34.36
C TYR A 60 -8.66 4.92 -34.29
N ARG A 61 -8.11 5.58 -35.32
CA ARG A 61 -6.69 5.98 -35.36
C ARG A 61 -6.27 6.86 -34.20
N ASN A 62 -7.18 7.60 -33.58
CA ASN A 62 -6.88 8.42 -32.39
C ASN A 62 -7.77 8.09 -31.19
N ASP A 63 -8.44 6.93 -31.19
CA ASP A 63 -9.30 6.51 -30.09
C ASP A 63 -8.50 5.78 -29.00
N LEU A 64 -8.35 6.42 -27.84
CA LEU A 64 -7.63 5.85 -26.70
C LEU A 64 -8.26 4.58 -26.13
N ARG A 65 -9.55 4.34 -26.39
CA ARG A 65 -10.22 3.10 -26.01
C ARG A 65 -9.72 1.95 -26.87
N PHE A 66 -9.53 2.19 -28.16
CA PHE A 66 -8.95 1.22 -29.08
C PHE A 66 -7.46 0.96 -28.77
N LEU A 67 -6.70 2.00 -28.44
CA LEU A 67 -5.31 1.85 -27.97
C LEU A 67 -5.19 0.95 -26.72
N LYS A 68 -6.14 1.05 -25.77
CA LYS A 68 -6.16 0.17 -24.59
C LYS A 68 -6.46 -1.29 -24.92
N ILE A 69 -7.26 -1.56 -25.95
CA ILE A 69 -7.49 -2.93 -26.46
C ILE A 69 -6.18 -3.50 -27.02
N TRP A 70 -5.43 -2.70 -27.78
CA TRP A 70 -4.10 -3.08 -28.26
C TRP A 70 -3.13 -3.40 -27.13
N PHE A 71 -3.16 -2.64 -26.02
CA PHE A 71 -2.33 -2.94 -24.84
C PHE A 71 -2.69 -4.27 -24.19
N LEU A 72 -3.99 -4.56 -24.02
CA LEU A 72 -4.45 -5.84 -23.48
C LEU A 72 -4.02 -7.01 -24.38
N TYR A 73 -4.15 -6.87 -25.70
CA TYR A 73 -3.70 -7.88 -26.66
C TYR A 73 -2.17 -8.08 -26.61
N LEU A 74 -1.42 -6.99 -26.42
CA LEU A 74 0.04 -7.02 -26.33
C LEU A 74 0.54 -7.73 -25.06
N GLU A 75 -0.17 -7.62 -23.93
CA GLU A 75 0.17 -8.35 -22.69
C GLU A 75 0.10 -9.88 -22.85
N GLY A 76 -0.83 -10.37 -23.69
CA GLY A 76 -1.02 -11.79 -23.98
C GLY A 76 -0.16 -12.34 -25.13
N SER A 77 0.44 -11.49 -25.95
CA SER A 77 1.20 -11.91 -27.14
C SER A 77 2.67 -12.23 -26.84
N GLU A 78 3.16 -13.36 -27.36
CA GLU A 78 4.59 -13.70 -27.31
C GLU A 78 5.43 -12.86 -28.30
N ASP A 79 4.83 -12.40 -29.41
CA ASP A 79 5.46 -11.58 -30.45
C ASP A 79 4.98 -10.13 -30.41
N PHE A 80 5.31 -9.44 -29.31
CA PHE A 80 4.94 -8.04 -29.08
C PHE A 80 5.58 -7.05 -30.07
N GLU A 81 6.70 -7.42 -30.72
CA GLU A 81 7.35 -6.59 -31.75
C GLU A 81 6.54 -6.53 -33.04
N ARG A 82 5.92 -7.65 -33.43
CA ARG A 82 4.97 -7.65 -34.52
C ARG A 82 3.76 -6.78 -34.19
N VAL A 83 3.21 -6.92 -32.98
CA VAL A 83 2.03 -6.14 -32.54
C VAL A 83 2.31 -4.64 -32.56
N TYR A 84 3.47 -4.20 -32.04
CA TYR A 84 3.83 -2.78 -32.07
C TYR A 84 4.02 -2.24 -33.50
N ARG A 85 4.60 -3.04 -34.39
CA ARG A 85 4.72 -2.68 -35.81
C ARG A 85 3.35 -2.51 -36.47
N GLU A 86 2.40 -3.39 -36.19
CA GLU A 86 1.03 -3.27 -36.70
C GLU A 86 0.35 -1.99 -36.17
N ILE A 87 0.59 -1.58 -34.92
CA ILE A 87 0.11 -0.31 -34.37
C ILE A 87 0.68 0.89 -35.15
N GLU A 88 1.98 0.88 -35.44
CA GLU A 88 2.63 1.96 -36.19
C GLU A 88 2.19 2.01 -37.66
N GLU A 89 2.10 0.85 -38.34
CA GLU A 89 1.66 0.74 -39.74
C GLU A 89 0.21 1.22 -39.93
N ASN A 90 -0.66 0.99 -38.93
CA ASN A 90 -2.05 1.45 -38.95
C ASN A 90 -2.23 2.86 -38.32
N GLU A 91 -1.14 3.53 -37.97
CA GLU A 91 -1.12 4.88 -37.40
C GLU A 91 -1.97 5.04 -36.13
N ILE A 92 -2.09 3.99 -35.31
CA ILE A 92 -2.94 4.00 -34.11
C ILE A 92 -2.27 4.80 -32.98
N CYS A 93 -2.87 5.94 -32.66
CA CYS A 93 -2.51 6.88 -31.59
C CYS A 93 -1.04 7.33 -31.62
N ILE A 94 -0.41 7.37 -32.81
CA ILE A 94 0.98 7.80 -32.97
C ILE A 94 1.22 9.25 -32.53
N GLY A 95 0.16 10.07 -32.48
CA GLY A 95 0.21 11.44 -31.96
C GLY A 95 -0.01 11.57 -30.45
N HIS A 96 -0.19 10.48 -29.71
CA HIS A 96 -0.56 10.52 -28.30
C HIS A 96 0.50 9.89 -27.39
N SER A 97 0.88 10.58 -26.30
CA SER A 97 1.99 10.19 -25.41
C SER A 97 1.80 8.80 -24.80
N LEU A 98 0.54 8.45 -24.48
CA LEU A 98 0.15 7.19 -23.85
C LEU A 98 0.68 5.95 -24.59
N LEU A 99 0.74 5.96 -25.93
CA LEU A 99 1.30 4.85 -26.72
C LEU A 99 2.76 4.59 -26.32
N TYR A 100 3.57 5.65 -26.35
CA TYR A 100 5.00 5.58 -26.10
C TYR A 100 5.32 5.33 -24.63
N GLU A 101 4.59 5.97 -23.71
CA GLU A 101 4.74 5.76 -22.27
C GLU A 101 4.47 4.30 -21.90
N TRP A 102 3.33 3.77 -22.32
CA TRP A 102 2.92 2.43 -21.92
C TRP A 102 3.78 1.35 -22.57
N PHE A 103 4.08 1.47 -23.86
CA PHE A 103 4.91 0.48 -24.55
C PHE A 103 6.36 0.50 -24.07
N ALA A 104 6.92 1.67 -23.76
CA ALA A 104 8.25 1.74 -23.14
C ALA A 104 8.27 1.09 -21.75
N ILE A 105 7.24 1.29 -20.91
CA ILE A 105 7.11 0.61 -19.61
C ILE A 105 7.00 -0.91 -19.79
N PHE A 106 6.23 -1.37 -20.77
CA PHE A 106 6.12 -2.80 -21.09
C PHE A 106 7.50 -3.40 -21.44
N LEU A 107 8.26 -2.73 -22.32
CA LEU A 107 9.62 -3.15 -22.69
C LEU A 107 10.59 -3.10 -21.51
N GLU A 108 10.43 -2.14 -20.59
CA GLU A 108 11.18 -2.07 -19.34
C GLU A 108 10.93 -3.30 -18.45
N VAL A 109 9.67 -3.71 -18.26
CA VAL A 109 9.34 -4.91 -17.46
C VAL A 109 9.98 -6.17 -18.06
N LYS A 110 10.10 -6.24 -19.39
CA LYS A 110 10.76 -7.36 -20.12
C LYS A 110 12.28 -7.24 -20.18
N GLY A 111 12.86 -6.15 -19.68
CA GLY A 111 14.31 -5.93 -19.65
C GLY A 111 14.92 -5.40 -20.94
N LEU A 112 14.12 -4.89 -21.88
CA LEU A 112 14.54 -4.42 -23.19
C LEU A 112 14.76 -2.89 -23.21
N TRP A 113 15.66 -2.42 -22.36
CA TRP A 113 15.86 -0.98 -22.06
C TRP A 113 16.27 -0.16 -23.29
N ARG A 114 17.14 -0.70 -24.15
CA ARG A 114 17.54 0.02 -25.37
C ARG A 114 16.36 0.27 -26.30
N ARG A 115 15.43 -0.69 -26.39
CA ARG A 115 14.19 -0.54 -27.17
C ARG A 115 13.22 0.43 -26.49
N ALA A 116 13.05 0.34 -25.17
CA ALA A 116 12.25 1.30 -24.41
C ALA A 116 12.74 2.75 -24.60
N HIS A 117 14.05 2.98 -24.62
CA HIS A 117 14.63 4.29 -24.90
C HIS A 117 14.26 4.81 -26.29
N PHE A 118 14.36 3.94 -27.29
CA PHE A 118 14.04 4.26 -28.68
C PHE A 118 12.56 4.60 -28.87
N VAL A 119 11.66 3.92 -28.16
CA VAL A 119 10.21 4.20 -28.17
C VAL A 119 9.94 5.61 -27.63
N TYR A 120 10.56 5.99 -26.51
CA TYR A 120 10.45 7.36 -25.99
C TYR A 120 11.00 8.41 -26.98
N GLN A 121 12.17 8.17 -27.57
CA GLN A 121 12.74 9.07 -28.57
C GLN A 121 11.82 9.23 -29.79
N THR A 122 11.19 8.13 -30.23
CA THR A 122 10.24 8.13 -31.34
C THR A 122 9.04 9.03 -31.01
N GLY A 123 8.41 8.86 -29.84
CA GLY A 123 7.29 9.70 -29.43
C GLY A 123 7.65 11.18 -29.28
N LEU A 124 8.84 11.47 -28.76
CA LEU A 124 9.35 12.85 -28.66
C LEU A 124 9.61 13.48 -30.05
N SER A 125 10.16 12.71 -30.99
CA SER A 125 10.39 13.18 -32.36
C SER A 125 9.07 13.49 -33.09
N ARG A 126 8.02 12.74 -32.76
CA ARG A 126 6.65 12.91 -33.29
C ARG A 126 5.85 13.98 -32.55
N LYS A 127 6.41 14.59 -31.50
CA LYS A 127 5.72 15.58 -30.64
C LYS A 127 4.38 15.07 -30.11
N ALA A 128 4.36 13.83 -29.62
CA ALA A 128 3.13 13.20 -29.16
C ALA A 128 2.59 13.87 -27.89
N GLU A 129 1.29 14.18 -27.87
CA GLU A 129 0.64 14.93 -26.80
C GLU A 129 0.02 14.01 -25.73
N PRO A 130 0.06 14.37 -24.42
CA PRO A 130 0.72 15.56 -23.87
C PRO A 130 2.25 15.50 -23.91
N PHE A 131 2.90 16.46 -24.56
CA PHE A 131 4.33 16.41 -24.86
C PHE A 131 5.23 16.48 -23.62
N GLU A 132 4.92 17.38 -22.69
CA GLU A 132 5.69 17.53 -21.45
C GLU A 132 5.59 16.26 -20.58
N ARG A 133 4.44 15.58 -20.60
CA ARG A 133 4.25 14.30 -19.91
C ARG A 133 5.16 13.22 -20.51
N LEU A 134 5.27 13.14 -21.83
CA LEU A 134 6.15 12.18 -22.49
C LEU A 134 7.63 12.46 -22.17
N LYS A 135 8.02 13.73 -22.15
CA LYS A 135 9.37 14.19 -21.82
C LYS A 135 9.74 13.88 -20.36
N GLU A 136 8.80 14.09 -19.45
CA GLU A 136 8.94 13.70 -18.04
C GLU A 136 9.09 12.19 -17.90
N ALA A 137 8.23 11.40 -18.57
CA ALA A 137 8.32 9.95 -18.56
C ALA A 137 9.67 9.43 -19.11
N HIS A 138 10.19 10.04 -20.18
CA HIS A 138 11.51 9.72 -20.75
C HIS A 138 12.66 10.11 -19.81
N SER A 139 12.57 11.26 -19.13
CA SER A 139 13.54 11.69 -18.13
C SER A 139 13.59 10.70 -16.96
N LEU A 140 12.44 10.31 -16.43
CA LEU A 140 12.33 9.29 -15.38
C LEU A 140 12.93 7.95 -15.83
N PHE A 141 12.72 7.57 -17.08
CA PHE A 141 13.33 6.38 -17.68
C PHE A 141 14.86 6.49 -17.77
N LEU A 142 15.40 7.61 -18.23
CA LEU A 142 16.84 7.85 -18.31
C LEU A 142 17.50 7.83 -16.92
N GLN A 143 16.82 8.33 -15.90
CA GLN A 143 17.25 8.22 -14.51
C GLN A 143 17.27 6.76 -14.02
N ARG A 144 16.31 5.94 -14.43
CA ARG A 144 16.31 4.48 -14.14
C ARG A 144 17.47 3.77 -14.82
N ILE A 145 17.83 4.15 -16.04
CA ILE A 145 18.98 3.59 -16.78
C ILE A 145 20.32 4.05 -16.21
N SER A 146 20.49 5.34 -15.93
CA SER A 146 21.77 5.89 -15.46
C SER A 146 22.19 5.32 -14.10
N LYS A 147 21.22 4.97 -13.25
CA LYS A 147 21.44 4.23 -12.00
C LYS A 147 21.93 2.80 -12.22
N ARG A 148 21.69 2.19 -13.39
CA ARG A 148 22.16 0.84 -13.74
C ARG A 148 23.50 0.82 -14.43
N THR A 149 23.79 1.77 -15.32
CA THR A 149 25.12 1.86 -15.95
C THR A 149 26.24 2.20 -14.97
N LYS A 150 25.93 2.75 -13.79
CA LYS A 150 26.86 2.93 -12.67
C LYS A 150 27.13 1.66 -11.85
N ILE A 151 26.41 0.56 -12.11
CA ILE A 151 26.55 -0.73 -11.39
C ILE A 151 27.48 -1.70 -12.15
N ASP A 152 27.71 -1.49 -13.45
CA ASP A 152 28.46 -2.42 -14.33
C ASP A 152 29.91 -1.94 -14.67
N GLY A 153 30.49 -0.99 -13.92
CA GLY A 153 31.85 -0.49 -14.14
C GLY A 153 32.73 -0.53 -12.89
N ASP A 154 33.49 -1.61 -12.75
CA ASP A 154 34.72 -1.87 -11.97
C ASP A 154 34.88 -1.39 -10.50
N ASP A 155 34.90 -2.41 -9.63
CA ASP A 155 35.87 -2.79 -8.59
C ASP A 155 36.59 -1.78 -7.66
N ALA A 156 36.76 -2.29 -6.43
CA ALA A 156 37.69 -1.92 -5.34
C ALA A 156 37.25 -0.85 -4.32
N GLN A 157 36.66 -1.38 -3.25
CA GLN A 157 37.04 -1.17 -1.84
C GLN A 157 37.32 0.26 -1.35
N ALA A 158 36.51 0.64 -0.36
CA ALA A 158 36.72 1.72 0.61
C ALA A 158 36.58 3.17 0.09
N ALA A 159 35.34 3.62 -0.05
CA ALA A 159 34.85 4.94 0.40
C ALA A 159 33.47 5.24 -0.21
N HIS A 160 32.40 5.09 0.54
CA HIS A 160 31.14 5.80 0.29
C HIS A 160 30.35 5.93 1.59
N PHE A 161 30.79 6.85 2.44
CA PHE A 161 29.91 7.56 3.37
C PHE A 161 30.04 9.05 3.08
N GLU A 162 29.73 9.42 1.84
CA GLU A 162 29.40 10.80 1.48
C GLU A 162 27.88 10.92 1.45
N THR A 163 27.39 11.99 2.07
CA THR A 163 25.99 12.31 2.36
C THR A 163 25.08 12.18 1.14
N GLY A 164 24.49 11.01 0.93
CA GLY A 164 23.55 10.72 -0.13
C GLY A 164 22.26 10.13 0.44
N PHE A 165 21.12 10.69 0.06
CA PHE A 165 19.79 10.18 0.43
C PHE A 165 19.63 8.72 0.02
N VAL A 166 19.15 7.88 0.93
CA VAL A 166 19.06 6.43 0.73
C VAL A 166 17.62 6.03 0.41
N ASN A 167 17.42 5.14 -0.57
CA ASN A 167 16.13 4.48 -0.73
C ASN A 167 16.08 3.22 0.13
N PRO A 168 15.34 3.20 1.25
CA PRO A 168 15.36 2.09 2.20
C PRO A 168 14.69 0.82 1.63
N TRP A 169 13.91 0.95 0.54
CA TRP A 169 13.22 -0.17 -0.12
C TRP A 169 13.87 -0.60 -1.43
N GLU A 170 15.06 -0.08 -1.74
CA GLU A 170 15.82 -0.53 -2.90
C GLU A 170 16.33 -1.97 -2.68
N THR A 171 16.23 -2.81 -3.72
CA THR A 171 16.57 -4.24 -3.64
C THR A 171 18.02 -4.49 -3.21
N SER A 172 18.98 -3.66 -3.65
CA SER A 172 20.39 -3.76 -3.24
C SER A 172 20.54 -3.44 -1.75
N ILE A 173 20.01 -2.31 -1.30
CA ILE A 173 20.03 -1.88 0.10
C ILE A 173 19.37 -2.94 1.00
N LEU A 174 18.19 -3.44 0.64
CA LEU A 174 17.52 -4.49 1.40
C LEU A 174 18.33 -5.79 1.46
N LYS A 175 19.02 -6.18 0.37
CA LYS A 175 19.91 -7.34 0.38
C LYS A 175 21.07 -7.14 1.35
N ASP A 176 21.71 -5.98 1.35
CA ASP A 176 22.82 -5.66 2.23
C ASP A 176 22.38 -5.62 3.71
N LEU A 177 21.22 -5.03 3.98
CA LEU A 177 20.61 -5.03 5.31
C LEU A 177 20.27 -6.45 5.77
N ILE A 178 19.67 -7.29 4.91
CA ILE A 178 19.37 -8.69 5.21
C ILE A 178 20.66 -9.46 5.53
N LEU A 179 21.74 -9.24 4.77
CA LEU A 179 23.05 -9.84 5.05
C LEU A 179 23.60 -9.39 6.41
N LYS A 180 23.49 -8.10 6.73
CA LYS A 180 23.93 -7.51 7.99
C LYS A 180 23.19 -8.10 9.21
N ILE A 181 21.87 -8.31 9.11
CA ILE A 181 21.05 -8.84 10.22
C ILE A 181 21.06 -10.36 10.32
N LYS A 182 21.44 -11.09 9.26
CA LYS A 182 21.37 -12.55 9.19
C LYS A 182 22.00 -13.28 10.40
N PRO A 183 23.18 -12.88 10.92
CA PRO A 183 23.79 -13.53 12.09
C PRO A 183 22.94 -13.42 13.37
N GLN A 184 22.16 -12.34 13.50
CA GLN A 184 21.23 -12.17 14.61
C GLN A 184 19.90 -12.88 14.34
N LEU A 185 19.45 -12.85 13.08
CA LEU A 185 18.17 -13.41 12.67
C LEU A 185 18.05 -14.90 12.98
N VAL A 186 19.11 -15.66 12.72
CA VAL A 186 19.17 -17.12 12.98
C VAL A 186 19.14 -17.49 14.47
N LYS A 187 19.37 -16.53 15.36
CA LYS A 187 19.36 -16.74 16.82
C LYS A 187 17.97 -16.52 17.43
N TYR A 188 17.06 -15.87 16.70
CA TYR A 188 15.73 -15.61 17.23
C TYR A 188 14.92 -16.89 17.29
N ASP A 189 14.22 -17.07 18.41
CA ASP A 189 13.21 -18.11 18.51
C ASP A 189 12.14 -17.91 17.43
N GLY A 190 11.65 -19.02 16.89
CA GLY A 190 10.70 -19.04 15.79
C GLY A 190 11.29 -18.78 14.40
N TYR A 191 12.58 -18.48 14.23
CA TYR A 191 13.20 -18.39 12.90
C TYR A 191 13.70 -19.76 12.40
N HIS A 192 13.19 -20.18 11.24
CA HIS A 192 13.52 -21.48 10.63
C HIS A 192 13.93 -21.26 9.18
N ALA A 193 15.20 -21.49 8.85
CA ALA A 193 15.70 -21.42 7.48
C ALA A 193 15.95 -22.83 6.91
N SER A 194 15.59 -23.01 5.65
CA SER A 194 15.76 -24.25 4.89
C SER A 194 16.45 -23.95 3.57
N ASN A 195 17.46 -24.74 3.23
CA ASN A 195 18.11 -24.70 1.92
C ASN A 195 17.34 -25.51 0.86
N LYS A 196 16.08 -25.86 1.13
CA LYS A 196 15.21 -26.62 0.23
C LYS A 196 14.11 -25.70 -0.31
N VAL A 197 13.65 -26.00 -1.52
CA VAL A 197 12.40 -25.48 -2.09
C VAL A 197 11.23 -26.00 -1.24
N PHE A 198 10.15 -25.22 -1.12
CA PHE A 198 8.96 -25.68 -0.40
C PHE A 198 8.42 -27.00 -1.00
N PRO A 199 8.13 -28.03 -0.19
CA PRO A 199 7.72 -29.34 -0.70
C PRO A 199 6.32 -29.31 -1.35
N GLY A 200 6.25 -29.62 -2.66
CA GLY A 200 5.01 -29.76 -3.43
C GLY A 200 5.15 -29.22 -4.86
N LYS A 201 4.74 -29.98 -5.90
CA LYS A 201 4.92 -29.58 -7.32
C LYS A 201 4.06 -28.38 -7.77
N ALA A 202 3.12 -27.93 -6.94
CA ALA A 202 2.27 -26.79 -7.24
C ALA A 202 2.70 -25.57 -6.44
N ASN A 203 2.63 -24.40 -7.05
CA ASN A 203 2.91 -23.11 -6.40
C ASN A 203 2.09 -23.03 -5.09
N LEU A 204 2.76 -22.81 -3.95
CA LEU A 204 2.14 -22.76 -2.62
C LEU A 204 0.93 -21.81 -2.61
N THR A 205 1.03 -20.69 -3.31
CA THR A 205 -0.02 -19.71 -3.53
C THR A 205 -1.27 -20.31 -4.22
N THR A 206 -1.07 -21.16 -5.24
CA THR A 206 -2.14 -21.85 -5.97
C THR A 206 -2.73 -22.99 -5.12
N LEU A 207 -1.88 -23.74 -4.43
CA LEU A 207 -2.30 -24.76 -3.46
C LEU A 207 -3.18 -24.15 -2.37
N LEU A 208 -2.87 -22.93 -1.93
CA LEU A 208 -3.63 -22.21 -0.93
C LEU A 208 -4.94 -21.58 -1.46
N LYS A 209 -5.23 -21.62 -2.76
CA LYS A 209 -6.47 -21.13 -3.37
C LYS A 209 -7.51 -22.21 -3.74
N SER A 210 -7.09 -23.46 -3.92
CA SER A 210 -7.99 -24.59 -4.30
C SER A 210 -9.18 -24.81 -3.34
N SER A 211 -10.35 -25.24 -3.80
CA SER A 211 -11.55 -25.45 -2.96
C SER A 211 -11.57 -26.75 -2.14
N LYS A 212 -10.56 -27.64 -2.29
CA LYS A 212 -10.38 -28.84 -1.45
C LYS A 212 -9.47 -28.51 -0.27
N ILE A 213 -9.87 -28.77 0.98
CA ILE A 213 -9.15 -28.31 2.19
C ILE A 213 -7.76 -28.93 2.33
N LYS A 214 -6.84 -28.03 2.72
CA LYS A 214 -5.39 -28.03 2.56
C LYS A 214 -4.78 -28.11 3.95
N ILE A 215 -4.45 -29.29 4.42
CA ILE A 215 -3.49 -29.39 5.52
C ILE A 215 -2.13 -29.25 4.89
N ILE A 216 -1.38 -28.26 5.35
CA ILE A 216 -0.04 -27.97 4.86
C ILE A 216 0.92 -28.17 6.03
N ASP A 217 2.04 -28.84 5.77
CA ASP A 217 3.12 -28.98 6.74
C ASP A 217 4.13 -27.86 6.52
N ILE A 218 4.34 -27.02 7.54
CA ILE A 218 5.37 -25.99 7.54
C ILE A 218 6.23 -26.20 8.78
N GLY A 219 7.51 -26.48 8.58
CA GLY A 219 8.46 -26.67 9.67
C GLY A 219 8.08 -27.79 10.66
N GLY A 220 7.37 -28.83 10.21
CA GLY A 220 6.95 -29.96 11.03
C GLY A 220 5.66 -29.74 11.82
N ARG A 221 4.94 -28.63 11.58
CA ARG A 221 3.61 -28.37 12.14
C ARG A 221 2.57 -28.36 11.04
N LYS A 222 1.38 -28.89 11.34
CA LYS A 222 0.29 -28.94 10.38
C LYS A 222 -0.58 -27.69 10.52
N TYR A 223 -0.88 -27.06 9.40
CA TYR A 223 -1.75 -25.90 9.34
C TYR A 223 -2.98 -26.23 8.49
N GLN A 224 -4.16 -26.20 9.12
CA GLN A 224 -5.42 -26.40 8.42
C GLN A 224 -5.94 -25.06 7.92
N ILE A 225 -5.83 -24.83 6.60
CA ILE A 225 -6.25 -23.58 5.96
C ILE A 225 -7.78 -23.47 5.96
N LYS A 226 -8.30 -22.33 6.42
CA LYS A 226 -9.75 -22.03 6.48
C LYS A 226 -10.23 -21.03 5.43
N GLY A 227 -9.36 -20.13 4.98
CA GLY A 227 -9.72 -19.15 3.96
C GLY A 227 -8.62 -18.13 3.71
N CYS A 228 -8.76 -17.37 2.63
CA CYS A 228 -7.94 -16.18 2.37
C CYS A 228 -8.44 -15.05 3.28
N ALA A 229 -7.58 -14.57 4.17
CA ALA A 229 -7.88 -13.46 5.07
C ALA A 229 -7.52 -12.09 4.46
N GLY A 230 -6.63 -12.08 3.46
CA GLY A 230 -6.27 -10.86 2.73
C GLY A 230 -5.28 -11.15 1.60
N GLN A 231 -5.33 -10.35 0.54
CA GLN A 231 -4.40 -10.41 -0.60
C GLN A 231 -3.82 -9.02 -0.86
N GLY A 232 -2.50 -8.88 -0.77
CA GLY A 232 -1.75 -7.68 -1.14
C GLY A 232 -0.85 -7.92 -2.36
N GLY A 233 -0.22 -6.86 -2.87
CA GLY A 233 0.68 -6.94 -4.03
C GLY A 233 1.94 -7.79 -3.81
N PHE A 234 2.36 -7.98 -2.56
CA PHE A 234 3.61 -8.67 -2.20
C PHE A 234 3.41 -9.95 -1.38
N ALA A 235 2.19 -10.23 -0.90
CA ALA A 235 1.92 -11.38 -0.04
C ALA A 235 0.44 -11.79 -0.06
N GLN A 236 0.20 -13.05 0.27
CA GLN A 236 -1.14 -13.57 0.54
C GLN A 236 -1.24 -14.04 1.99
N VAL A 237 -2.34 -13.69 2.64
CA VAL A 237 -2.59 -13.99 4.05
C VAL A 237 -3.73 -14.99 4.17
N PHE A 238 -3.49 -16.10 4.86
CA PHE A 238 -4.47 -17.16 5.06
C PHE A 238 -4.78 -17.35 6.54
N LYS A 239 -6.06 -17.53 6.87
CA LYS A 239 -6.48 -17.98 8.20
C LYS A 239 -6.24 -19.49 8.30
N ALA A 240 -5.56 -19.95 9.35
CA ALA A 240 -5.28 -21.35 9.58
C ALA A 240 -5.42 -21.76 11.06
N TYR A 241 -5.72 -23.03 11.29
CA TYR A 241 -5.68 -23.67 12.61
C TYR A 241 -4.40 -24.49 12.75
N ILE A 242 -3.67 -24.32 13.87
CA ILE A 242 -2.49 -25.12 14.19
C ILE A 242 -2.94 -26.51 14.61
N ASP A 243 -2.39 -27.54 13.97
CA ASP A 243 -2.65 -28.96 14.21
C ASP A 243 -4.15 -29.32 14.24
N GLY A 244 -4.97 -28.53 13.53
CA GLY A 244 -6.42 -28.68 13.48
C GLY A 244 -7.17 -28.15 14.71
N ASN A 245 -6.49 -27.55 15.69
CA ASN A 245 -7.09 -26.98 16.89
C ASN A 245 -7.78 -25.62 16.58
N PRO A 246 -9.13 -25.52 16.70
CA PRO A 246 -9.86 -24.28 16.43
C PRO A 246 -9.53 -23.13 17.39
N ASP A 247 -8.98 -23.42 18.57
CA ASP A 247 -8.58 -22.41 19.55
C ASP A 247 -7.20 -21.80 19.23
N GLU A 248 -6.41 -22.47 18.40
CA GLU A 248 -5.08 -22.00 17.95
C GLU A 248 -5.14 -21.46 16.53
N VAL A 249 -5.66 -20.24 16.40
CA VAL A 249 -5.85 -19.56 15.11
C VAL A 249 -4.67 -18.65 14.77
N VAL A 250 -4.15 -18.78 13.55
CA VAL A 250 -3.05 -17.94 13.04
C VAL A 250 -3.33 -17.39 11.64
N ALA A 251 -2.61 -16.32 11.32
CA ALA A 251 -2.52 -15.75 9.98
C ALA A 251 -1.19 -16.21 9.35
N LEU A 252 -1.27 -16.93 8.23
CA LEU A 252 -0.10 -17.34 7.44
C LEU A 252 0.10 -16.37 6.29
N LYS A 253 1.15 -15.55 6.36
CA LYS A 253 1.55 -14.64 5.28
C LYS A 253 2.63 -15.30 4.43
N VAL A 254 2.27 -15.65 3.21
CA VAL A 254 3.16 -16.29 2.22
C VAL A 254 3.73 -15.24 1.29
N GLN A 255 5.06 -15.23 1.15
CA GLN A 255 5.82 -14.23 0.40
C GLN A 255 6.70 -14.91 -0.65
N LYS A 256 6.72 -14.33 -1.86
CA LYS A 256 7.57 -14.72 -2.98
C LYS A 256 8.14 -13.47 -3.64
N PRO A 257 9.48 -13.32 -3.74
CA PRO A 257 10.54 -14.18 -3.20
C PRO A 257 10.55 -14.22 -1.66
N PRO A 258 11.39 -15.08 -1.02
CA PRO A 258 11.53 -15.10 0.44
C PRO A 258 11.94 -13.72 0.99
N PHE A 259 11.27 -13.29 2.07
CA PHE A 259 11.42 -11.94 2.62
C PHE A 259 11.59 -11.95 4.15
N PRO A 260 12.78 -12.33 4.67
CA PRO A 260 13.06 -12.40 6.11
C PRO A 260 13.04 -11.04 6.84
N TRP A 261 13.12 -9.94 6.11
CA TRP A 261 13.15 -8.58 6.65
C TRP A 261 11.95 -8.28 7.56
N GLU A 262 10.75 -8.71 7.16
CA GLU A 262 9.54 -8.45 7.94
C GLU A 262 9.60 -9.13 9.32
N PHE A 263 10.18 -10.34 9.42
CA PHE A 263 10.37 -10.99 10.71
C PHE A 263 11.36 -10.24 11.59
N HIS A 264 12.45 -9.69 11.02
CA HIS A 264 13.38 -8.84 11.76
C HIS A 264 12.68 -7.63 12.38
N MET A 265 11.81 -6.95 11.63
CA MET A 265 11.04 -5.83 12.16
C MET A 265 10.21 -6.24 13.37
N TYR A 266 9.49 -7.37 13.31
CA TYR A 266 8.76 -7.90 14.47
C TYR A 266 9.66 -8.17 15.68
N ARG A 267 10.88 -8.67 15.48
CA ARG A 267 11.84 -8.89 16.58
C ARG A 267 12.34 -7.57 17.17
N GLN A 268 12.51 -6.52 16.35
CA GLN A 268 12.87 -5.20 16.88
C GLN A 268 11.76 -4.59 17.73
N LEU A 269 10.49 -4.80 17.35
CA LEU A 269 9.36 -4.40 18.20
C LEU A 269 9.41 -5.13 19.55
N ASP A 270 9.64 -6.44 19.55
CA ASP A 270 9.74 -7.25 20.77
C ASP A 270 10.90 -6.80 21.68
N CYS A 271 12.03 -6.37 21.10
CA CYS A 271 13.19 -5.93 21.85
C CYS A 271 13.07 -4.50 22.40
N ARG A 272 12.42 -3.59 21.67
CA ARG A 272 12.49 -2.14 21.95
C ARG A 272 11.21 -1.56 22.55
N ILE A 273 10.05 -2.18 22.29
CA ILE A 273 8.76 -1.67 22.77
C ILE A 273 8.45 -2.30 24.13
N PRO A 274 8.09 -1.51 25.15
CA PRO A 274 7.70 -2.04 26.45
C PRO A 274 6.49 -2.99 26.36
N GLU A 275 6.48 -4.02 27.20
CA GLU A 275 5.48 -5.10 27.16
C GLU A 275 4.04 -4.60 27.25
N ASN A 276 3.78 -3.58 28.08
CA ASN A 276 2.45 -2.99 28.24
C ASN A 276 1.95 -2.24 26.98
N GLN A 277 2.84 -1.87 26.06
CA GLN A 277 2.49 -1.21 24.80
C GLN A 277 2.47 -2.20 23.62
N ARG A 278 3.11 -3.37 23.80
CA ARG A 278 3.40 -4.33 22.74
C ARG A 278 2.16 -4.85 22.02
N SER A 279 1.03 -4.93 22.72
CA SER A 279 -0.24 -5.42 22.18
C SER A 279 -0.77 -4.55 21.01
N SER A 280 -0.36 -3.27 20.95
CA SER A 280 -0.71 -2.32 19.88
C SER A 280 -0.03 -2.61 18.54
N PHE A 281 0.87 -3.59 18.50
CA PHE A 281 1.58 -3.98 17.29
C PHE A 281 1.40 -5.49 17.08
N GLY A 282 1.34 -5.94 15.83
CA GLY A 282 1.16 -7.36 15.52
C GLY A 282 2.28 -8.22 16.09
N LEU A 283 2.06 -9.53 16.17
CA LEU A 283 3.06 -10.49 16.62
C LEU A 283 3.28 -11.55 15.54
N ALA A 284 4.54 -11.72 15.13
CA ALA A 284 4.97 -12.87 14.34
C ALA A 284 5.57 -13.93 15.26
N GLN A 285 4.90 -15.07 15.36
CA GLN A 285 5.31 -16.21 16.18
C GLN A 285 6.50 -16.94 15.56
N ARG A 286 6.48 -17.13 14.24
CA ARG A 286 7.46 -17.93 13.50
C ARG A 286 7.67 -17.40 12.09
N MET A 287 8.84 -17.68 11.54
CA MET A 287 9.19 -17.43 10.15
C MET A 287 9.85 -18.66 9.57
N HIS A 288 9.32 -19.18 8.46
CA HIS A 288 9.89 -20.28 7.72
C HIS A 288 10.40 -19.78 6.38
N VAL A 289 11.72 -19.81 6.17
CA VAL A 289 12.39 -19.35 4.95
C VAL A 289 12.82 -20.55 4.13
N TYR A 290 12.32 -20.66 2.91
CA TYR A 290 12.70 -21.65 1.90
C TYR A 290 13.46 -20.94 0.77
N LEU A 291 13.96 -21.71 -0.22
CA LEU A 291 14.65 -21.11 -1.38
C LEU A 291 13.74 -20.23 -2.25
N ASP A 292 12.45 -20.56 -2.32
CA ASP A 292 11.49 -19.98 -3.25
C ASP A 292 10.37 -19.18 -2.57
N TYR A 293 10.09 -19.43 -1.29
CA TYR A 293 9.11 -18.69 -0.48
C TYR A 293 9.60 -18.42 0.94
N SER A 294 8.97 -17.46 1.60
CA SER A 294 8.90 -17.44 3.06
C SER A 294 7.47 -17.45 3.55
N VAL A 295 7.25 -18.08 4.72
CA VAL A 295 5.95 -18.13 5.39
C VAL A 295 6.11 -17.56 6.79
N LEU A 296 5.46 -16.42 7.01
CA LEU A 296 5.41 -15.74 8.29
C LEU A 296 4.11 -16.15 9.01
N VAL A 297 4.24 -16.65 10.23
CA VAL A 297 3.12 -17.09 11.08
C VAL A 297 2.84 -16.01 12.11
N CYS A 298 1.71 -15.32 11.95
CA CYS A 298 1.30 -14.21 12.81
C CYS A 298 0.07 -14.56 13.65
N ASN A 299 -0.13 -13.83 14.76
CA ASN A 299 -1.42 -13.85 15.46
C ASN A 299 -2.54 -13.41 14.52
N TYR A 300 -3.67 -14.12 14.55
CA TYR A 300 -4.85 -13.74 13.81
C TYR A 300 -5.76 -12.85 14.67
N LEU A 301 -6.17 -11.70 14.14
CA LEU A 301 -7.19 -10.84 14.73
C LEU A 301 -8.44 -10.88 13.83
N SER A 302 -9.59 -11.18 14.42
CA SER A 302 -10.83 -11.49 13.69
C SER A 302 -11.76 -10.29 13.46
N HIS A 303 -11.39 -9.09 13.89
CA HIS A 303 -12.30 -7.96 14.02
C HIS A 303 -12.23 -6.95 12.86
N GLY A 304 -11.61 -7.35 11.75
CA GLY A 304 -11.42 -6.51 10.58
C GLY A 304 -10.40 -5.38 10.79
N THR A 305 -10.30 -4.54 9.78
CA THR A 305 -9.39 -3.40 9.68
C THR A 305 -10.12 -2.08 9.97
N LEU A 306 -9.37 -1.00 10.23
CA LEU A 306 -9.93 0.35 10.29
C LEU A 306 -10.53 0.75 8.93
N GLN A 307 -10.01 0.21 7.82
CA GLN A 307 -10.59 0.39 6.50
C GLN A 307 -12.01 -0.19 6.41
N ASP A 308 -12.25 -1.36 7.01
CA ASP A 308 -13.59 -1.98 7.10
C ASP A 308 -14.55 -1.11 7.93
N VAL A 309 -14.05 -0.53 9.03
CA VAL A 309 -14.81 0.42 9.84
C VAL A 309 -15.22 1.63 9.02
N ILE A 310 -14.28 2.31 8.36
CA ILE A 310 -14.55 3.48 7.51
C ILE A 310 -15.57 3.11 6.42
N ASN A 311 -15.39 1.95 5.77
CA ASN A 311 -16.30 1.46 4.75
C ASN A 311 -17.72 1.20 5.27
N SER A 312 -17.87 0.68 6.51
CA SER A 312 -19.20 0.43 7.09
C SER A 312 -20.05 1.70 7.22
N TYR A 313 -19.42 2.85 7.48
CA TYR A 313 -20.10 4.15 7.53
C TYR A 313 -20.38 4.67 6.13
N ARG A 314 -19.42 4.53 5.21
CA ARG A 314 -19.55 4.97 3.82
C ARG A 314 -20.70 4.25 3.09
N VAL A 315 -20.86 2.94 3.28
CA VAL A 315 -21.90 2.12 2.64
C VAL A 315 -23.31 2.57 3.05
N VAL A 316 -23.49 2.99 4.30
CA VAL A 316 -24.79 3.50 4.80
C VAL A 316 -24.97 5.01 4.59
N GLY A 317 -24.08 5.66 3.83
CA GLY A 317 -24.13 7.09 3.53
C GLY A 317 -23.90 7.99 4.75
N LYS A 318 -23.21 7.51 5.79
CA LYS A 318 -22.90 8.27 7.01
C LYS A 318 -21.40 8.55 7.11
N SER A 319 -21.03 9.58 7.86
CA SER A 319 -19.66 9.79 8.31
C SER A 319 -19.50 9.27 9.74
N MET A 320 -18.28 8.90 10.12
CA MET A 320 -17.95 8.59 11.50
C MET A 320 -18.22 9.83 12.39
N GLU A 321 -18.69 9.61 13.62
CA GLU A 321 -18.87 10.70 14.59
C GLU A 321 -17.51 11.17 15.12
N GLU A 322 -17.38 12.48 15.37
CA GLU A 322 -16.09 13.13 15.67
C GLU A 322 -15.35 12.49 16.84
N VAL A 323 -16.05 12.19 17.95
CA VAL A 323 -15.43 11.59 19.14
C VAL A 323 -14.83 10.21 18.84
N LEU A 324 -15.43 9.45 17.91
CA LEU A 324 -14.87 8.16 17.47
C LEU A 324 -13.68 8.36 16.53
N CYS A 325 -13.70 9.40 15.68
CA CYS A 325 -12.53 9.80 14.89
C CYS A 325 -11.36 10.20 15.81
N MET A 326 -11.62 10.99 16.86
CA MET A 326 -10.61 11.40 17.84
C MET A 326 -10.04 10.20 18.57
N TYR A 327 -10.88 9.26 18.99
CA TYR A 327 -10.42 8.01 19.62
C TYR A 327 -9.40 7.26 18.75
N TYR A 328 -9.72 7.02 17.48
CA TYR A 328 -8.78 6.35 16.58
C TYR A 328 -7.55 7.19 16.26
N THR A 329 -7.69 8.52 16.25
CA THR A 329 -6.56 9.44 16.09
C THR A 329 -5.60 9.34 17.28
N ILE A 330 -6.12 9.31 18.51
CA ILE A 330 -5.35 9.09 19.75
C ILE A 330 -4.62 7.75 19.68
N GLU A 331 -5.29 6.67 19.26
CA GLU A 331 -4.67 5.36 19.08
C GLU A 331 -3.51 5.39 18.07
N MET A 332 -3.68 6.06 16.93
CA MET A 332 -2.64 6.18 15.90
C MET A 332 -1.47 7.07 16.34
N LEU A 333 -1.76 8.21 17.00
CA LEU A 333 -0.73 9.09 17.55
C LEU A 333 0.12 8.36 18.61
N TYR A 334 -0.53 7.58 19.47
CA TYR A 334 0.15 6.74 20.46
C TYR A 334 1.09 5.72 19.78
N MET A 335 0.62 5.05 18.73
CA MET A 335 1.45 4.08 17.98
C MET A 335 2.68 4.74 17.35
N LEU A 336 2.50 5.86 16.66
CA LEU A 336 3.61 6.55 16.01
C LEU A 336 4.59 7.13 17.04
N GLU A 337 4.10 7.73 18.13
CA GLU A 337 4.92 8.20 19.25
C GLU A 337 5.82 7.07 19.77
N THR A 338 5.24 5.89 20.03
CA THR A 338 5.99 4.72 20.49
C THR A 338 7.03 4.28 19.46
N LEU A 339 6.68 4.13 18.18
CA LEU A 339 7.60 3.64 17.15
C LEU A 339 8.77 4.58 16.90
N HIS A 340 8.47 5.86 16.75
CA HIS A 340 9.48 6.87 16.43
C HIS A 340 10.45 7.07 17.58
N SER A 341 9.98 6.99 18.84
CA SER A 341 10.84 7.04 20.03
C SER A 341 11.87 5.91 20.12
N VAL A 342 11.63 4.77 19.46
CA VAL A 342 12.55 3.61 19.41
C VAL A 342 13.25 3.45 18.06
N GLY A 343 13.16 4.47 17.20
CA GLY A 343 13.83 4.54 15.91
C GLY A 343 13.29 3.54 14.88
N ILE A 344 11.98 3.32 14.85
CA ILE A 344 11.31 2.47 13.87
C ILE A 344 10.32 3.32 13.06
N ILE A 345 10.37 3.20 11.73
CA ILE A 345 9.36 3.79 10.82
C ILE A 345 8.55 2.64 10.24
N HIS A 346 7.23 2.78 10.16
CA HIS A 346 6.36 1.76 9.57
C HIS A 346 6.44 1.75 8.03
N GLY A 347 6.40 2.92 7.40
CA GLY A 347 6.65 3.11 5.96
C GLY A 347 5.48 2.78 5.03
N ASP A 348 4.40 2.19 5.57
CA ASP A 348 3.13 1.92 4.86
C ASP A 348 1.91 2.14 5.78
N PHE A 349 1.90 3.25 6.53
CA PHE A 349 0.87 3.53 7.53
C PHE A 349 -0.46 3.89 6.86
N LYS A 350 -1.39 2.94 6.83
CA LYS A 350 -2.67 3.02 6.10
C LYS A 350 -3.76 2.23 6.82
N PRO A 351 -5.06 2.47 6.54
CA PRO A 351 -6.15 1.91 7.33
C PRO A 351 -6.31 0.39 7.18
N ASP A 352 -5.85 -0.20 6.07
CA ASP A 352 -5.83 -1.66 5.86
C ASP A 352 -4.85 -2.38 6.81
N ASN A 353 -3.81 -1.68 7.27
CA ASN A 353 -2.76 -2.21 8.14
C ASN A 353 -3.08 -2.00 9.63
N LEU A 354 -4.25 -1.44 9.96
CA LEU A 354 -4.69 -1.18 11.34
C LEU A 354 -5.84 -2.10 11.70
N LEU A 355 -5.54 -3.21 12.39
CA LEU A 355 -6.55 -4.18 12.82
C LEU A 355 -7.28 -3.69 14.07
N VAL A 356 -8.60 -3.83 14.11
CA VAL A 356 -9.40 -3.43 15.27
C VAL A 356 -9.25 -4.46 16.40
N ARG A 357 -9.16 -3.98 17.64
CA ARG A 357 -9.13 -4.81 18.85
C ARG A 357 -10.30 -4.50 19.77
N TYR A 358 -10.89 -5.55 20.32
CA TYR A 358 -11.93 -5.46 21.32
C TYR A 358 -11.51 -6.22 22.58
N PRO A 359 -11.75 -5.64 23.77
CA PRO A 359 -11.52 -6.34 25.00
C PRO A 359 -12.58 -7.44 25.19
N PRO A 360 -12.22 -8.51 25.91
CA PRO A 360 -13.20 -9.54 26.30
C PRO A 360 -14.26 -8.95 27.25
N GLN A 361 -13.88 -7.97 28.07
CA GLN A 361 -14.73 -7.31 29.06
C GLN A 361 -15.27 -5.97 28.56
N ASN A 362 -16.31 -5.44 29.20
CA ASN A 362 -16.83 -4.11 28.90
C ASN A 362 -15.83 -3.03 29.33
N LEU A 363 -15.85 -1.89 28.63
CA LEU A 363 -15.02 -0.74 28.97
C LEU A 363 -15.50 -0.09 30.27
N THR A 364 -14.55 0.37 31.06
CA THR A 364 -14.78 1.11 32.30
C THR A 364 -14.64 2.61 32.05
N GLU A 365 -15.27 3.44 32.89
CA GLU A 365 -15.08 4.91 32.82
C GLU A 365 -13.64 5.32 33.15
N THR A 366 -12.97 4.55 34.02
CA THR A 366 -11.56 4.74 34.37
C THR A 366 -10.64 3.93 33.45
N GLY A 367 -9.40 4.40 33.29
CA GLY A 367 -8.34 3.68 32.57
C GLY A 367 -8.19 4.01 31.08
N PHE A 368 -9.03 4.92 30.53
CA PHE A 368 -8.87 5.41 29.16
C PHE A 368 -7.49 6.05 28.93
N HIS A 369 -7.12 6.99 29.79
CA HIS A 369 -5.91 7.80 29.65
C HIS A 369 -4.61 7.00 29.85
N GLU A 370 -4.63 6.03 30.77
CA GLU A 370 -3.48 5.19 31.11
C GLU A 370 -3.45 3.87 30.32
N LYS A 371 -4.47 3.63 29.48
CA LYS A 371 -4.73 2.35 28.81
C LYS A 371 -4.68 1.15 29.77
N THR A 372 -5.29 1.30 30.94
CA THR A 372 -5.32 0.25 31.99
C THR A 372 -6.62 -0.55 31.94
N GLY A 373 -6.60 -1.75 32.53
CA GLY A 373 -7.77 -2.63 32.56
C GLY A 373 -8.25 -3.02 31.16
N PRO A 374 -9.57 -3.01 30.88
CA PRO A 374 -10.11 -3.35 29.56
C PRO A 374 -9.60 -2.47 28.41
N TRP A 375 -9.18 -1.23 28.70
CA TRP A 375 -8.65 -0.32 27.68
C TRP A 375 -7.32 -0.79 27.09
N SER A 376 -6.52 -1.58 27.82
CA SER A 376 -5.28 -2.18 27.31
C SER A 376 -5.47 -3.12 26.12
N ASN A 377 -6.66 -3.72 26.01
CA ASN A 377 -7.04 -4.68 24.98
C ASN A 377 -8.04 -4.09 23.95
N LYS A 378 -8.34 -2.80 24.07
CA LYS A 378 -9.21 -2.05 23.16
C LYS A 378 -8.33 -1.15 22.27
N GLY A 379 -8.69 -1.03 21.00
CA GLY A 379 -8.08 -0.04 20.11
C GLY A 379 -7.64 -0.62 18.80
N LEU A 380 -6.43 -0.27 18.36
CA LEU A 380 -5.89 -0.71 17.08
C LEU A 380 -4.67 -1.63 17.30
N CYS A 381 -4.34 -2.41 16.29
CA CYS A 381 -3.13 -3.22 16.20
C CYS A 381 -2.49 -3.03 14.82
N LEU A 382 -1.29 -2.44 14.78
CA LEU A 382 -0.58 -2.19 13.53
C LEU A 382 0.15 -3.45 13.03
N VAL A 383 -0.08 -3.80 11.77
CA VAL A 383 0.48 -4.99 11.11
C VAL A 383 1.12 -4.63 9.76
N ASP A 384 1.71 -5.64 9.10
CA ASP A 384 2.39 -5.51 7.81
C ASP A 384 3.67 -4.66 7.85
N TRP A 385 4.74 -5.25 8.39
CA TRP A 385 6.05 -4.60 8.50
C TRP A 385 6.91 -4.78 7.26
N GLY A 386 6.29 -5.10 6.10
CA GLY A 386 6.99 -5.34 4.85
C GLY A 386 7.80 -4.14 4.36
N ARG A 387 7.37 -2.93 4.73
CA ARG A 387 8.03 -1.65 4.42
C ARG A 387 8.66 -0.98 5.65
N GLY A 388 8.70 -1.67 6.80
CA GLY A 388 9.28 -1.15 8.02
C GLY A 388 10.76 -0.80 7.84
N ILE A 389 11.21 0.26 8.49
CA ILE A 389 12.60 0.74 8.46
C ILE A 389 13.13 0.76 9.89
N ASP A 390 14.26 0.10 10.10
CA ASP A 390 15.01 0.11 11.35
C ASP A 390 16.12 1.18 11.27
N LEU A 391 15.92 2.32 11.91
CA LEU A 391 16.86 3.45 11.84
C LEU A 391 18.23 3.12 12.43
N SER A 392 18.33 2.15 13.33
CA SER A 392 19.61 1.74 13.94
C SER A 392 20.58 1.12 12.93
N LEU A 393 20.09 0.70 11.77
CA LEU A 393 20.92 0.12 10.72
C LEU A 393 21.56 1.17 9.80
N PHE A 394 21.14 2.43 9.94
CA PHE A 394 21.60 3.58 9.17
C PHE A 394 22.34 4.60 10.06
N PRO A 395 23.22 5.44 9.49
CA PRO A 395 23.74 6.61 10.19
C PRO A 395 22.61 7.50 10.73
N SER A 396 22.80 8.13 11.90
CA SER A 396 21.76 8.97 12.54
C SER A 396 21.30 10.17 11.70
N THR A 397 22.20 10.67 10.84
CA THR A 397 21.96 11.77 9.90
C THR A 397 21.30 11.32 8.60
N THR A 398 20.94 10.04 8.47
CA THR A 398 20.34 9.52 7.22
C THR A 398 18.94 10.09 7.05
N GLU A 399 18.72 10.63 5.86
CA GLU A 399 17.40 10.95 5.32
C GLU A 399 17.13 10.05 4.12
N PHE A 400 15.86 9.75 3.90
CA PHE A 400 15.44 8.80 2.88
C PHE A 400 14.87 9.49 1.65
N ASN A 401 15.02 8.81 0.52
CA ASN A 401 14.26 9.07 -0.68
C ASN A 401 13.52 7.78 -1.09
N GLY A 402 12.72 7.82 -2.14
CA GLY A 402 11.97 6.67 -2.61
C GLY A 402 10.47 6.75 -2.32
N ASP A 403 9.73 5.83 -2.92
CA ASP A 403 8.27 5.89 -3.02
C ASP A 403 7.64 4.70 -2.29
N CYS A 404 6.68 4.98 -1.41
CA CYS A 404 5.87 3.95 -0.74
C CYS A 404 4.97 3.17 -1.73
N ARG A 405 4.84 3.65 -2.97
CA ARG A 405 4.07 3.07 -4.10
C ARG A 405 2.57 2.93 -3.85
N THR A 406 2.07 3.55 -2.79
CA THR A 406 0.64 3.63 -2.49
C THR A 406 0.19 5.05 -2.80
N SER A 407 -0.40 5.28 -3.98
CA SER A 407 -0.60 6.62 -4.55
C SER A 407 -1.27 7.64 -3.61
N GLY A 408 -2.28 7.21 -2.85
CA GLY A 408 -2.99 8.04 -1.86
C GLY A 408 -2.23 8.33 -0.56
N PHE A 409 -1.11 7.65 -0.32
CA PHE A 409 -0.31 7.71 0.90
C PHE A 409 1.13 8.19 0.65
N ARG A 410 1.44 8.67 -0.56
CA ARG A 410 2.70 9.36 -0.83
C ARG A 410 2.72 10.69 -0.08
N CYS A 411 3.67 10.85 0.84
CA CYS A 411 3.81 12.09 1.62
C CYS A 411 4.19 13.28 0.74
N MET A 412 4.12 14.49 1.30
CA MET A 412 4.37 15.72 0.54
C MET A 412 5.79 15.73 -0.01
N GLU A 413 6.75 15.26 0.77
CA GLU A 413 8.17 15.17 0.40
C GLU A 413 8.35 14.20 -0.77
N MET A 414 7.70 13.03 -0.74
CA MET A 414 7.71 12.08 -1.87
C MET A 414 7.07 12.65 -3.14
N LYS A 415 6.08 13.52 -3.01
CA LYS A 415 5.41 14.18 -4.15
C LYS A 415 6.26 15.30 -4.74
N GLU A 416 7.11 15.92 -3.93
CA GLU A 416 7.99 17.04 -4.29
C GLU A 416 9.44 16.62 -4.55
N ASP A 417 9.73 15.32 -4.56
CA ASP A 417 11.08 14.74 -4.67
C ASP A 417 12.08 15.28 -3.63
N LYS A 418 11.57 15.48 -2.40
CA LYS A 418 12.34 15.91 -1.24
C LYS A 418 12.69 14.72 -0.34
N PRO A 419 13.77 14.84 0.45
CA PRO A 419 14.07 13.85 1.48
C PRO A 419 12.96 13.77 2.52
N TRP A 420 12.78 12.58 3.10
CA TRP A 420 11.81 12.31 4.14
C TRP A 420 12.38 11.37 5.19
N LYS A 421 11.78 11.39 6.37
CA LYS A 421 12.06 10.44 7.46
C LYS A 421 10.74 9.98 8.08
N PHE A 422 10.34 10.52 9.22
CA PHE A 422 9.09 10.14 9.88
C PHE A 422 7.83 10.62 9.15
N GLN A 423 7.97 11.59 8.23
CA GLN A 423 6.88 12.15 7.42
C GLN A 423 6.05 11.10 6.68
N VAL A 424 6.66 9.97 6.29
CA VAL A 424 5.93 8.89 5.61
C VAL A 424 4.79 8.32 6.47
N ASP A 425 4.99 8.23 7.78
CA ASP A 425 4.00 7.69 8.71
C ASP A 425 3.00 8.76 9.14
N THR A 426 3.48 9.97 9.48
CA THR A 426 2.62 11.07 9.94
C THR A 426 1.68 11.56 8.84
N TYR A 427 2.15 11.56 7.58
CA TYR A 427 1.28 11.82 6.44
C TYR A 427 0.20 10.74 6.29
N GLY A 428 0.56 9.47 6.46
CA GLY A 428 -0.39 8.36 6.45
C GLY A 428 -1.48 8.51 7.51
N LEU A 429 -1.10 8.93 8.73
CA LEU A 429 -2.04 9.29 9.80
C LEU A 429 -2.99 10.41 9.34
N CYS A 430 -2.49 11.50 8.76
CA CYS A 430 -3.33 12.58 8.26
C CYS A 430 -4.34 12.10 7.20
N VAL A 431 -3.91 11.24 6.27
CA VAL A 431 -4.80 10.64 5.27
C VAL A 431 -5.92 9.84 5.94
N ILE A 432 -5.58 8.98 6.92
CA ILE A 432 -6.57 8.17 7.65
C ILE A 432 -7.56 9.06 8.42
N VAL A 433 -7.07 10.09 9.12
CA VAL A 433 -7.92 11.05 9.85
C VAL A 433 -8.90 11.72 8.90
N HIS A 434 -8.42 12.20 7.74
CA HIS A 434 -9.29 12.79 6.73
C HIS A 434 -10.32 11.79 6.21
N MET A 435 -9.94 10.53 5.96
CA MET A 435 -10.86 9.48 5.53
C MET A 435 -11.94 9.21 6.58
N MET A 436 -11.62 9.18 7.87
CA MET A 436 -12.61 9.02 8.95
C MET A 436 -13.58 10.20 9.02
N LEU A 437 -13.09 11.43 8.87
CA LEU A 437 -13.90 12.65 8.94
C LEU A 437 -14.79 12.86 7.71
N HIS A 438 -14.27 12.53 6.52
CA HIS A 438 -14.86 12.95 5.24
C HIS A 438 -15.21 11.81 4.27
N ASN A 439 -14.89 10.55 4.59
CA ASN A 439 -15.09 9.38 3.72
C ASN A 439 -14.38 9.47 2.35
N ASP A 440 -13.38 10.35 2.21
CA ASP A 440 -12.62 10.56 0.98
C ASP A 440 -11.13 10.69 1.29
N TYR A 441 -10.30 10.43 0.29
CA TYR A 441 -8.85 10.61 0.38
C TYR A 441 -8.49 12.09 0.54
N MET A 442 -7.47 12.36 1.34
CA MET A 442 -7.01 13.72 1.61
C MET A 442 -6.41 14.36 0.35
N LYS A 443 -6.91 15.55 0.02
CA LYS A 443 -6.28 16.46 -0.95
C LYS A 443 -5.76 17.69 -0.21
N THR A 444 -4.57 18.14 -0.59
CA THR A 444 -3.86 19.23 0.07
C THR A 444 -3.66 20.42 -0.85
N GLU A 445 -3.71 21.62 -0.28
CA GLU A 445 -3.35 22.87 -0.96
C GLU A 445 -2.24 23.60 -0.21
N LYS A 446 -1.42 24.37 -0.94
CA LYS A 446 -0.42 25.27 -0.37
C LYS A 446 -1.05 26.64 -0.14
N LYS A 447 -1.08 27.09 1.11
CA LYS A 447 -1.47 28.45 1.49
C LYS A 447 -0.26 29.26 1.89
N GLN A 448 -0.28 30.55 1.55
CA GLN A 448 0.73 31.48 2.02
C GLN A 448 0.56 31.69 3.53
N SER A 449 1.66 31.53 4.26
CA SER A 449 1.74 31.77 5.70
C SER A 449 2.03 33.25 5.99
N LEU A 450 1.72 33.68 7.21
CA LEU A 450 1.91 35.06 7.68
C LEU A 450 3.38 35.49 7.71
N ASP A 451 4.30 34.53 7.81
CA ASP A 451 5.75 34.71 7.80
C ASP A 451 6.36 34.74 6.37
N GLY A 452 5.52 34.66 5.33
CA GLY A 452 5.96 34.61 3.93
C GLY A 452 6.30 33.19 3.42
N GLY A 453 6.17 32.16 4.27
CA GLY A 453 6.30 30.76 3.88
C GLY A 453 5.06 30.19 3.20
N HIS A 454 5.07 28.88 2.92
CA HIS A 454 3.89 28.13 2.47
C HIS A 454 3.57 27.01 3.46
N ILE A 455 2.29 26.86 3.80
CA ILE A 455 1.77 25.75 4.61
C ILE A 455 0.84 24.87 3.77
N ASN A 456 1.00 23.57 3.91
CA ASN A 456 0.12 22.55 3.36
C ASN A 456 -1.04 22.31 4.34
N LEU A 457 -2.27 22.36 3.81
CA LEU A 457 -3.48 22.06 4.57
C LEU A 457 -4.44 21.22 3.73
N PRO A 458 -5.33 20.43 4.36
CA PRO A 458 -6.43 19.79 3.67
C PRO A 458 -7.36 20.84 3.02
N ILE A 459 -7.83 20.56 1.81
CA ILE A 459 -8.75 21.44 1.06
C ILE A 459 -10.16 21.38 1.66
N THR A 460 -10.55 20.20 2.18
CA THR A 460 -11.89 19.97 2.71
C THR A 460 -12.10 20.73 4.00
N SER A 461 -13.21 21.47 4.11
CA SER A 461 -13.54 22.23 5.30
C SER A 461 -14.09 21.35 6.43
N PHE A 462 -13.75 21.69 7.67
CA PHE A 462 -14.30 21.05 8.86
C PHE A 462 -15.75 21.47 9.10
N LYS A 463 -16.55 20.58 9.70
CA LYS A 463 -17.91 20.93 10.11
C LYS A 463 -17.85 21.94 11.26
N ARG A 464 -18.74 22.94 11.23
CA ARG A 464 -18.74 24.07 12.19
C ARG A 464 -18.88 23.69 13.67
N TYR A 465 -19.42 22.52 13.96
CA TYR A 465 -19.69 22.04 15.32
C TYR A 465 -18.58 21.11 15.85
N TRP A 466 -17.54 20.87 15.06
CA TRP A 466 -16.36 20.13 15.47
C TRP A 466 -15.38 21.00 16.24
N ASN A 467 -14.45 20.37 16.95
CA ASN A 467 -13.30 21.07 17.51
C ASN A 467 -12.29 21.39 16.40
N VAL A 468 -12.62 22.41 15.61
CA VAL A 468 -11.87 22.83 14.42
C VAL A 468 -10.42 23.18 14.75
N ASP A 469 -10.17 23.74 15.93
CA ASP A 469 -8.82 24.19 16.32
C ASP A 469 -7.89 23.00 16.55
N LEU A 470 -8.34 21.95 17.26
CA LEU A 470 -7.56 20.71 17.42
C LEU A 470 -7.24 20.04 16.09
N TRP A 471 -8.21 19.96 15.18
CA TRP A 471 -7.99 19.35 13.87
C TRP A 471 -7.01 20.18 13.03
N LYS A 472 -7.19 21.50 12.99
CA LYS A 472 -6.25 22.40 12.30
C LYS A 472 -4.84 22.29 12.87
N GLU A 473 -4.71 22.23 14.19
CA GLU A 473 -3.41 22.05 14.85
C GLU A 473 -2.74 20.74 14.41
N LEU A 474 -3.47 19.62 14.44
CA LEU A 474 -2.97 18.32 13.99
C LEU A 474 -2.49 18.37 12.54
N PHE A 475 -3.33 18.83 11.60
CA PHE A 475 -2.95 18.85 10.18
C PHE A 475 -1.82 19.83 9.91
N THR A 476 -1.82 21.00 10.54
CA THR A 476 -0.75 21.99 10.36
C THR A 476 0.58 21.43 10.85
N LYS A 477 0.62 20.88 12.07
CA LYS A 477 1.85 20.35 12.66
C LYS A 477 2.37 19.12 11.94
N LEU A 478 1.53 18.23 11.43
CA LEU A 478 1.98 16.97 10.81
C LEU A 478 2.29 17.08 9.31
N LEU A 479 1.63 17.98 8.57
CA LEU A 479 1.85 18.13 7.11
C LEU A 479 3.01 19.07 6.73
N ASN A 480 3.59 19.78 7.70
CA ASN A 480 4.54 20.86 7.46
C ASN A 480 5.84 20.70 8.24
N ARG A 481 6.29 19.46 8.44
CA ARG A 481 7.48 19.17 9.26
C ARG A 481 8.74 19.04 8.45
N GLU A 482 9.82 19.54 9.04
CA GLU A 482 11.18 19.31 8.54
C GLU A 482 11.72 17.93 8.95
N THR A 483 12.66 17.41 8.17
CA THR A 483 13.25 16.06 8.32
C THR A 483 14.17 15.89 9.52
N CYS A 484 14.70 16.99 10.06
CA CYS A 484 15.68 17.01 11.13
C CYS A 484 15.07 16.96 12.55
N GLU A 485 13.76 17.13 12.68
CA GLU A 485 13.10 17.21 13.98
C GLU A 485 12.70 15.82 14.51
N ASP A 486 12.97 15.55 15.80
CA ASP A 486 12.32 14.47 16.53
C ASP A 486 10.80 14.75 16.58
N ASP A 487 10.00 13.77 16.20
CA ASP A 487 8.56 13.93 16.15
C ASP A 487 7.79 13.43 17.35
N THR A 488 8.47 12.73 18.25
CA THR A 488 7.89 12.13 19.45
C THR A 488 7.15 13.16 20.30
N GLU A 489 7.75 14.33 20.55
CA GLU A 489 7.15 15.36 21.40
C GLU A 489 5.91 16.01 20.76
N THR A 490 5.95 16.26 19.45
CA THR A 490 4.80 16.78 18.71
C THR A 490 3.64 15.79 18.72
N LEU A 491 3.92 14.50 18.48
CA LEU A 491 2.92 13.44 18.51
C LEU A 491 2.30 13.29 19.90
N ARG A 492 3.13 13.32 20.95
CA ARG A 492 2.71 13.28 22.35
C ARG A 492 1.78 14.44 22.71
N ASN A 493 2.15 15.66 22.33
CA ASN A 493 1.36 16.85 22.65
C ASN A 493 0.02 16.84 21.93
N LEU A 494 -0.01 16.50 20.64
CA LEU A 494 -1.27 16.33 19.90
C LEU A 494 -2.16 15.25 20.54
N ARG A 495 -1.56 14.13 20.94
CA ARG A 495 -2.29 13.03 21.59
C ARG A 495 -2.91 13.49 22.90
N LYS A 496 -2.12 14.11 23.79
CA LYS A 496 -2.59 14.62 25.09
C LYS A 496 -3.72 15.64 24.93
N SER A 497 -3.59 16.60 24.01
CA SER A 497 -4.64 17.59 23.78
C SER A 497 -5.97 16.96 23.32
N MET A 498 -5.91 15.89 22.52
CA MET A 498 -7.12 15.14 22.13
C MET A 498 -7.67 14.28 23.27
N GLU A 499 -6.81 13.63 24.06
CA GLU A 499 -7.20 12.88 25.26
C GLU A 499 -7.91 13.78 26.27
N GLU A 500 -7.33 14.95 26.56
CA GLU A 500 -7.89 15.96 27.44
C GLU A 500 -9.26 16.45 26.95
N TYR A 501 -9.40 16.74 25.65
CA TYR A 501 -10.68 17.15 25.08
C TYR A 501 -11.75 16.07 25.22
N VAL A 502 -11.44 14.82 24.88
CA VAL A 502 -12.37 13.69 24.99
C VAL A 502 -12.77 13.45 26.46
N CYS A 503 -11.85 13.65 27.41
CA CYS A 503 -12.11 13.50 28.84
C CYS A 503 -12.77 14.73 29.48
N SER A 504 -12.75 15.90 28.83
CA SER A 504 -13.25 17.16 29.41
C SER A 504 -14.77 17.19 29.62
N ASP A 505 -15.53 16.41 28.83
CA ASP A 505 -16.99 16.30 28.93
C ASP A 505 -17.40 14.82 29.08
N PRO A 506 -18.00 14.41 30.21
CA PRO A 506 -18.53 13.07 30.41
C PRO A 506 -19.51 12.62 29.30
N LYS A 507 -20.20 13.55 28.64
CA LYS A 507 -21.08 13.22 27.51
C LYS A 507 -20.30 12.69 26.31
N LEU A 508 -19.11 13.23 26.03
CA LEU A 508 -18.25 12.74 24.96
C LEU A 508 -17.78 11.31 25.25
N MET A 509 -17.33 11.04 26.49
CA MET A 509 -16.93 9.70 26.91
C MET A 509 -18.08 8.69 26.85
N ASN A 510 -19.27 9.06 27.32
CA ASN A 510 -20.45 8.20 27.23
C ASN A 510 -20.83 7.92 25.78
N LYS A 511 -20.79 8.94 24.93
CA LYS A 511 -21.05 8.80 23.50
C LYS A 511 -20.01 7.92 22.81
N LEU A 512 -18.73 8.06 23.16
CA LEU A 512 -17.65 7.20 22.66
C LEU A 512 -17.90 5.73 23.04
N ASN A 513 -18.21 5.45 24.30
CA ASN A 513 -18.51 4.11 24.77
C ASN A 513 -19.71 3.48 24.02
N GLU A 514 -20.77 4.26 23.80
CA GLU A 514 -21.93 3.83 23.01
C GLU A 514 -21.54 3.49 21.55
N LEU A 515 -20.75 4.35 20.92
CA LEU A 515 -20.30 4.16 19.54
C LEU A 515 -19.39 2.94 19.40
N LEU A 516 -18.47 2.74 20.34
CA LEU A 516 -17.57 1.58 20.35
C LEU A 516 -18.31 0.27 20.57
N ALA A 517 -19.39 0.28 21.38
CA ALA A 517 -20.26 -0.87 21.57
C ALA A 517 -21.07 -1.19 20.30
N LYS A 518 -21.67 -0.17 19.68
CA LYS A 518 -22.41 -0.31 18.41
C LYS A 518 -21.52 -0.85 17.29
N GLN A 519 -20.31 -0.32 17.16
CA GLN A 519 -19.35 -0.77 16.17
C GLN A 519 -18.96 -2.23 16.39
N ARG A 520 -18.70 -2.65 17.65
CA ARG A 520 -18.40 -4.05 17.99
C ARG A 520 -19.50 -4.99 17.48
N ILE A 521 -20.75 -4.65 17.74
CA ILE A 521 -21.90 -5.45 17.30
C ILE A 521 -21.94 -5.53 15.76
N SER A 522 -21.76 -4.40 15.08
CA SER A 522 -21.79 -4.34 13.62
C SER A 522 -20.70 -5.20 12.97
N LEU A 523 -19.45 -5.10 13.44
CA LEU A 523 -18.31 -5.82 12.86
C LEU A 523 -18.28 -7.31 13.24
N CYS A 524 -18.81 -7.69 14.41
CA CYS A 524 -18.84 -9.10 14.82
C CYS A 524 -20.03 -9.88 14.25
N SER A 525 -21.05 -9.19 13.69
CA SER A 525 -22.22 -9.82 13.06
C SER A 525 -22.05 -10.02 11.55
N SER A 526 -20.90 -9.60 11.00
CA SER A 526 -20.50 -9.72 9.59
C SER A 526 -19.51 -10.86 9.44
#